data_AF-A0A0Q9EJM0-F1
#
_entry.id   AF-A0A0Q9EJM0-F1
#
_cell.length_a   1.000
_cell.length_b   1.000
_cell.length_c   1.000
_cell.angle_alpha   90.00
_cell.angle_beta   90.00
_cell.angle_gamma   90.00
#
_symmetry.space_group_name_H-M   'P 1'
#
loop_
_entity.id
_entity.type
_entity.pdbx_description
1 polymer ?
#
loop_
_entity_poly.entity_id
_entity_poly.type
_entity_poly.pdbx_seq_one_letter_code
_entity_poly.pdbx_strand_id
1 'polypeptide(L)'
;MQPSPAAARRHAAIALAVAASAYLGSLYVLQRLPGASLADPLFLFGVIGLAFPALAWALTRKPQHRPRARGRSRLPGVLIYLAVFSLLILGWGFSAINQAVPEDPAQSLAKLALKLLTMVLLPAWLFLRLRERGPAPFGARRLWLVFALMSLAYLAMQAVFGRGLMSLSQLAPAAITLLWAIPLCWVWQTLEAGLCEEFLFRRVLQEQLALATGSQVAAVAWASLLFGLAHAPGLYLRGASLLEGVAEPTPGWAVAYSIAMIAPAGIAFGVLWARTRSLWLIVPLHGMVDLIPQLAPFIREWTGAA
;
A
#
# COMPACT_ATOMS: atom_id res chain seq x y z
N MET A 1 -18.14 -12.85 21.10
CA MET A 1 -17.91 -11.87 22.18
C MET A 1 -16.99 -10.78 21.67
N GLN A 2 -17.27 -9.51 21.97
CA GLN A 2 -16.29 -8.45 21.72
C GLN A 2 -15.22 -8.49 22.83
N PRO A 3 -13.92 -8.33 22.51
CA PRO A 3 -12.87 -8.30 23.52
C PRO A 3 -13.03 -7.09 24.44
N SER A 4 -12.63 -7.25 25.71
CA SER A 4 -12.66 -6.16 26.70
C SER A 4 -11.70 -5.02 26.31
N PRO A 5 -11.90 -3.79 26.82
CA PRO A 5 -10.96 -2.68 26.60
C PRO A 5 -9.53 -3.00 27.05
N ALA A 6 -9.36 -3.82 28.10
CA ALA A 6 -8.06 -4.29 28.55
C ALA A 6 -7.41 -5.24 27.53
N ALA A 7 -8.17 -6.20 26.99
CA ALA A 7 -7.68 -7.11 25.96
C ALA A 7 -7.30 -6.36 24.67
N ALA A 8 -8.10 -5.37 24.25
CA ALA A 8 -7.79 -4.54 23.09
C ALA A 8 -6.48 -3.75 23.26
N ARG A 9 -6.22 -3.20 24.45
CA ARG A 9 -4.93 -2.53 24.78
C ARG A 9 -3.76 -3.50 24.76
N ARG A 10 -3.93 -4.71 25.32
CA ARG A 10 -2.92 -5.77 25.27
C ARG A 10 -2.57 -6.16 23.83
N HIS A 11 -3.57 -6.36 22.96
CA HIS A 11 -3.32 -6.65 21.55
C HIS A 11 -2.59 -5.51 20.83
N ALA A 12 -2.90 -4.25 21.15
CA ALA A 12 -2.18 -3.11 20.60
C ALA A 12 -0.70 -3.13 21.00
N ALA A 13 -0.41 -3.34 22.28
CA ALA A 13 0.96 -3.40 22.78
C ALA A 13 1.76 -4.54 22.13
N ILE A 14 1.17 -5.74 22.02
CA ILE A 14 1.81 -6.88 21.36
C ILE A 14 2.09 -6.57 19.89
N ALA A 15 1.10 -6.06 19.15
CA ALA A 15 1.26 -5.77 17.73
C ALA A 15 2.34 -4.72 17.47
N LEU A 16 2.40 -3.67 18.29
CA LEU A 16 3.43 -2.64 18.19
C LEU A 16 4.82 -3.19 18.54
N ALA A 17 4.93 -4.00 19.60
CA ALA A 17 6.20 -4.62 19.97
C ALA A 17 6.72 -5.56 18.86
N VAL A 18 5.85 -6.35 18.24
CA VAL A 18 6.23 -7.22 17.12
C VAL A 18 6.62 -6.39 15.91
N ALA A 19 5.85 -5.37 15.52
CA ALA A 19 6.18 -4.51 14.38
C ALA A 19 7.51 -3.77 14.59
N ALA A 20 7.76 -3.25 15.78
CA ALA A 20 9.02 -2.59 16.13
C ALA A 20 10.21 -3.57 16.11
N SER A 21 10.05 -4.76 16.68
CA SER A 21 11.09 -5.79 16.69
C SER A 21 11.41 -6.28 15.27
N ALA A 22 10.38 -6.48 14.45
CA ALA A 22 10.53 -6.86 13.05
C ALA A 22 11.26 -5.75 12.26
N TYR A 23 10.90 -4.48 12.46
CA TYR A 23 11.56 -3.36 11.81
C TYR A 23 13.04 -3.25 12.22
N LEU A 24 13.35 -3.31 13.52
CA LEU A 24 14.74 -3.27 14.01
C LEU A 24 15.56 -4.47 13.52
N GLY A 25 14.97 -5.67 13.53
CA GLY A 25 15.59 -6.87 12.96
C GLY A 25 15.88 -6.74 11.47
N SER A 26 14.95 -6.13 10.71
CA SER A 26 15.15 -5.84 9.29
C SER A 26 16.27 -4.83 9.04
N LEU A 27 16.34 -3.74 9.81
CA LEU A 27 17.47 -2.80 9.74
C LEU A 27 18.80 -3.50 10.03
N TYR A 28 18.82 -4.38 11.04
CA TYR A 28 20.00 -5.18 11.39
C TYR A 28 20.46 -6.11 10.26
N VAL A 29 19.52 -6.69 9.52
CA VAL A 29 19.84 -7.51 8.34
C VAL A 29 20.35 -6.63 7.20
N LEU A 30 19.68 -5.51 6.91
CA LEU A 30 20.04 -4.63 5.80
C LEU A 30 21.40 -3.97 5.99
N GLN A 31 21.76 -3.51 7.20
CA GLN A 31 23.06 -2.89 7.49
C GLN A 31 24.26 -3.83 7.27
N ARG A 32 24.04 -5.15 7.22
CA ARG A 32 25.09 -6.15 6.98
C ARG A 32 25.41 -6.31 5.49
N LEU A 33 24.65 -5.68 4.60
CA LEU A 33 24.89 -5.75 3.17
C LEU A 33 25.95 -4.73 2.74
N PRO A 34 26.81 -5.07 1.77
CA PRO A 34 27.81 -4.14 1.25
C PRO A 34 27.17 -2.86 0.72
N GLY A 35 27.67 -1.69 1.14
CA GLY A 35 27.16 -0.39 0.71
C GLY A 35 25.80 -0.01 1.28
N ALA A 36 25.25 -0.76 2.24
CA ALA A 36 23.96 -0.46 2.82
C ALA A 36 23.98 0.87 3.61
N SER A 37 22.99 1.71 3.34
CA SER A 37 22.70 2.91 4.14
C SER A 37 21.42 2.70 4.93
N LEU A 38 21.46 3.01 6.22
CA LEU A 38 20.25 3.07 7.05
C LEU A 38 19.50 4.39 6.92
N ALA A 39 20.06 5.38 6.20
CA ALA A 39 19.43 6.68 6.05
C ALA A 39 18.07 6.58 5.37
N ASP A 40 17.99 5.83 4.25
CA ASP A 40 16.76 5.68 3.47
C ASP A 40 15.62 5.02 4.26
N PRO A 41 15.79 3.83 4.87
CA PRO A 41 14.70 3.21 5.64
C PRO A 41 14.29 4.02 6.86
N LEU A 42 15.24 4.67 7.55
CA LEU A 42 14.93 5.51 8.71
C LEU A 42 14.21 6.81 8.30
N PHE A 43 14.64 7.45 7.22
CA PHE A 43 13.98 8.61 6.64
C PHE A 43 12.55 8.27 6.23
N LEU A 44 12.37 7.17 5.49
CA LEU A 44 11.07 6.72 5.04
C LEU A 44 10.15 6.37 6.21
N PHE A 45 10.65 5.70 7.25
CA PHE A 45 9.87 5.45 8.45
C PHE A 45 9.52 6.74 9.19
N GLY A 46 10.45 7.70 9.29
CA GLY A 46 10.19 9.01 9.90
C GLY A 46 9.09 9.80 9.17
N VAL A 47 9.17 9.87 7.84
CA VAL A 47 8.21 10.65 7.04
C VAL A 47 6.90 9.89 6.83
N ILE A 48 6.96 8.70 6.23
CA ILE A 48 5.77 7.93 5.84
C ILE A 48 5.22 7.12 7.02
N GLY A 49 6.09 6.59 7.89
CA GLY A 49 5.69 5.80 9.05
C GLY A 49 5.24 6.60 10.27
N LEU A 50 5.61 7.89 10.39
CA LEU A 50 5.27 8.74 11.54
C LEU A 50 4.63 10.08 11.14
N ALA A 51 5.30 10.92 10.34
CA ALA A 51 4.83 12.28 10.04
C ALA A 51 3.50 12.30 9.27
N PHE A 52 3.38 11.51 8.21
CA PHE A 52 2.14 11.42 7.42
C PHE A 52 0.97 10.80 8.19
N PRO A 53 1.13 9.72 8.97
CA PRO A 53 0.11 9.25 9.90
C PRO A 53 -0.31 10.31 10.92
N ALA A 54 0.64 11.11 11.44
CA ALA A 54 0.34 12.20 12.36
C ALA A 54 -0.47 13.32 11.68
N LEU A 55 -0.12 13.68 10.44
CA LEU A 55 -0.88 14.63 9.62
C LEU A 55 -2.29 14.10 9.32
N ALA A 56 -2.41 12.86 8.84
CA ALA A 56 -3.68 12.19 8.62
C ALA A 56 -4.54 12.17 9.89
N TRP A 57 -3.94 11.87 11.04
CA TRP A 57 -4.62 11.93 12.33
C TRP A 57 -5.08 13.35 12.66
N ALA A 58 -4.22 14.36 12.49
CA ALA A 58 -4.53 15.77 12.73
C ALA A 58 -5.73 16.25 11.90
N LEU A 59 -5.69 16.00 10.58
CA LEU A 59 -6.77 16.37 9.64
C LEU A 59 -8.09 15.65 9.95
N THR A 60 -8.01 14.46 10.57
CA THR A 60 -9.16 13.63 10.94
C THR A 60 -9.50 13.68 12.43
N ARG A 61 -8.94 14.58 13.25
CA ARG A 61 -9.08 14.58 14.73
C ARG A 61 -10.51 14.49 15.28
N LYS A 62 -11.55 14.85 14.53
CA LYS A 62 -12.96 14.81 14.98
C LYS A 62 -13.88 13.93 14.11
N PRO A 63 -14.06 12.62 14.36
CA PRO A 63 -15.18 11.85 13.83
C PRO A 63 -16.25 11.66 14.90
N GLN A 64 -17.50 12.03 14.59
CA GLN A 64 -18.59 12.07 15.56
C GLN A 64 -19.08 10.68 16.01
N HIS A 65 -18.72 9.59 15.33
CA HIS A 65 -19.00 8.22 15.78
C HIS A 65 -17.82 7.32 15.38
N ARG A 66 -17.26 6.53 16.31
CA ARG A 66 -16.31 5.47 15.95
C ARG A 66 -17.14 4.28 15.42
N PRO A 67 -17.05 3.93 14.12
CA PRO A 67 -17.73 2.73 13.64
C PRO A 67 -17.14 1.52 14.35
N ARG A 68 -17.92 0.88 15.22
CA ARG A 68 -17.50 -0.40 15.81
C ARG A 68 -17.71 -1.48 14.75
N ALA A 69 -16.63 -2.19 14.44
CA ALA A 69 -16.72 -3.35 13.57
C ALA A 69 -17.63 -4.39 14.25
N ARG A 70 -18.72 -4.77 13.59
CA ARG A 70 -19.66 -5.80 14.03
C ARG A 70 -19.42 -7.08 13.22
N GLY A 71 -19.65 -8.24 13.85
CA GLY A 71 -19.59 -9.56 13.22
C GLY A 71 -18.39 -10.42 13.63
N ARG A 72 -18.34 -11.64 13.12
CA ARG A 72 -17.24 -12.59 13.34
C ARG A 72 -16.07 -12.27 12.40
N SER A 73 -14.85 -12.41 12.91
CA SER A 73 -13.65 -12.31 12.09
C SER A 73 -13.49 -13.56 11.21
N ARG A 74 -13.05 -13.37 9.97
CA ARG A 74 -12.65 -14.41 9.01
C ARG A 74 -11.15 -14.39 8.75
N LEU A 75 -10.38 -13.88 9.72
CA LEU A 75 -8.94 -13.64 9.59
C LEU A 75 -8.16 -14.86 9.07
N PRO A 76 -8.36 -16.10 9.55
CA PRO A 76 -7.60 -17.25 9.03
C PRO A 76 -7.73 -17.42 7.51
N GLY A 77 -8.95 -17.31 6.97
CA GLY A 77 -9.20 -17.40 5.53
C GLY A 77 -8.55 -16.26 4.76
N VAL A 78 -8.52 -15.04 5.31
CA VAL A 78 -7.83 -13.89 4.69
C VAL A 78 -6.31 -14.08 4.70
N LEU A 79 -5.74 -14.63 5.77
CA LEU A 79 -4.30 -14.89 5.85
C LEU A 79 -3.86 -15.99 4.87
N ILE A 80 -4.64 -17.07 4.76
CA ILE A 80 -4.40 -18.12 3.75
C ILE A 80 -4.49 -17.51 2.35
N TYR A 81 -5.55 -16.73 2.08
CA TYR A 81 -5.73 -16.05 0.80
C TYR A 81 -4.53 -15.16 0.47
N LEU A 82 -4.09 -14.34 1.42
CA LEU A 82 -2.98 -13.42 1.23
C LEU A 82 -1.67 -14.16 0.98
N ALA A 83 -1.41 -15.26 1.69
CA ALA A 83 -0.22 -16.09 1.47
C ALA A 83 -0.21 -16.70 0.07
N VAL A 84 -1.33 -17.29 -0.36
CA VAL A 84 -1.48 -17.87 -1.71
C VAL A 84 -1.35 -16.78 -2.78
N PHE A 85 -2.03 -15.65 -2.62
CA PHE A 85 -1.93 -14.50 -3.52
C PHE A 85 -0.49 -13.99 -3.64
N SER A 86 0.20 -13.80 -2.52
CA SER A 86 1.56 -13.27 -2.50
C SER A 86 2.54 -14.21 -3.20
N LEU A 87 2.44 -15.52 -2.95
CA LEU A 87 3.32 -16.50 -3.59
C LEU A 87 2.98 -16.73 -5.06
N LEU A 88 1.71 -17.00 -5.38
CA LEU A 88 1.32 -17.39 -6.73
C LEU A 88 1.19 -16.21 -7.67
N ILE A 89 0.60 -15.09 -7.24
CA ILE A 89 0.34 -13.94 -8.13
C ILE A 89 1.50 -12.95 -8.10
N LEU A 90 1.95 -12.53 -6.91
CA LEU A 90 3.08 -11.60 -6.79
C LEU A 90 4.44 -12.28 -7.01
N GLY A 91 4.60 -13.54 -6.64
CA GLY A 91 5.83 -14.29 -6.87
C GLY A 91 6.00 -14.78 -8.32
N TRP A 92 4.96 -15.36 -8.93
CA TRP A 92 5.06 -15.99 -10.25
C TRP A 92 4.09 -15.42 -11.30
N GLY A 93 2.88 -15.06 -10.91
CA GLY A 93 1.77 -14.75 -11.82
C GLY A 93 2.06 -13.61 -12.80
N PHE A 94 2.61 -12.47 -12.35
CA PHE A 94 2.97 -11.44 -13.33
C PHE A 94 4.17 -11.81 -14.21
N SER A 95 5.05 -12.73 -13.80
CA SER A 95 6.10 -13.25 -14.69
C SER A 95 5.46 -14.04 -15.84
N ALA A 96 4.47 -14.88 -15.52
CA ALA A 96 3.71 -15.61 -16.53
C ALA A 96 2.97 -14.65 -17.48
N ILE A 97 2.38 -13.57 -16.96
CA ILE A 97 1.79 -12.53 -17.82
C ILE A 97 2.84 -11.87 -18.72
N ASN A 98 3.99 -11.49 -18.18
CA ASN A 98 5.05 -10.83 -18.96
C ASN A 98 5.52 -11.71 -20.13
N GLN A 99 5.57 -13.03 -19.93
CA GLN A 99 5.94 -13.98 -20.96
C GLN A 99 4.81 -14.20 -21.98
N ALA A 100 3.56 -14.25 -21.53
CA ALA A 100 2.40 -14.50 -22.40
C ALA A 100 1.96 -13.28 -23.21
N VAL A 101 2.16 -12.07 -22.66
CA VAL A 101 1.79 -10.79 -23.26
C VAL A 101 3.01 -9.86 -23.09
N PRO A 102 3.99 -9.88 -24.00
CA PRO A 102 5.24 -9.15 -23.82
C PRO A 102 5.12 -7.64 -24.12
N GLU A 103 4.16 -7.25 -24.96
CA GLU A 103 4.05 -5.88 -25.46
C GLU A 103 3.13 -5.00 -24.59
N ASP A 104 3.58 -3.78 -24.32
CA ASP A 104 2.75 -2.72 -23.74
C ASP A 104 1.92 -2.02 -24.83
N PRO A 105 0.70 -1.53 -24.50
CA PRO A 105 0.07 -1.50 -23.18
C PRO A 105 -0.71 -2.78 -22.81
N ALA A 106 -0.73 -3.80 -23.69
CA ALA A 106 -1.52 -5.01 -23.48
C ALA A 106 -1.07 -5.79 -22.23
N GLN A 107 0.25 -5.83 -21.96
CA GLN A 107 0.80 -6.43 -20.75
C GLN A 107 0.30 -5.74 -19.48
N SER A 108 0.39 -4.41 -19.40
CA SER A 108 -0.14 -3.60 -18.29
C SER A 108 -1.65 -3.79 -18.08
N LEU A 109 -2.45 -3.86 -19.16
CA LEU A 109 -3.89 -4.17 -19.09
C LEU A 109 -4.16 -5.58 -18.52
N ALA A 110 -3.40 -6.58 -18.95
CA ALA A 110 -3.54 -7.96 -18.44
C ALA A 110 -3.19 -8.04 -16.94
N LYS A 111 -2.13 -7.35 -16.50
CA LYS A 111 -1.78 -7.24 -15.08
C LYS A 111 -2.87 -6.56 -14.28
N LEU A 112 -3.42 -5.45 -14.77
CA LEU A 112 -4.53 -4.74 -14.12
C LEU A 112 -5.76 -5.65 -13.99
N ALA A 113 -6.13 -6.38 -15.05
CA ALA A 113 -7.25 -7.32 -15.01
C ALA A 113 -7.05 -8.41 -13.94
N LEU A 114 -5.84 -9.01 -13.88
CA LEU A 114 -5.53 -10.01 -12.86
C LEU A 114 -5.54 -9.40 -11.44
N LYS A 115 -5.01 -8.19 -11.26
CA LYS A 115 -5.08 -7.46 -9.99
C LYS A 115 -6.52 -7.17 -9.58
N LEU A 116 -7.37 -6.66 -10.46
CA LEU A 116 -8.79 -6.42 -10.14
C LEU A 116 -9.51 -7.72 -9.77
N LEU A 117 -9.27 -8.80 -10.50
CA LEU A 117 -9.86 -10.10 -10.21
C LEU A 117 -9.45 -10.62 -8.82
N THR A 118 -8.15 -10.60 -8.52
CA THR A 118 -7.58 -11.22 -7.31
C THR A 118 -7.56 -10.29 -6.10
N MET A 119 -7.52 -8.98 -6.27
CA MET A 119 -7.42 -8.05 -5.14
C MET A 119 -8.75 -7.38 -4.81
N VAL A 120 -9.72 -7.40 -5.75
CA VAL A 120 -11.03 -6.76 -5.57
C VAL A 120 -12.15 -7.79 -5.66
N LEU A 121 -12.39 -8.38 -6.83
CA LEU A 121 -13.58 -9.21 -7.08
C LEU A 121 -13.62 -10.47 -6.21
N LEU A 122 -12.54 -11.25 -6.21
CA LEU A 122 -12.48 -12.50 -5.46
C LEU A 122 -12.51 -12.26 -3.92
N PRO A 123 -11.73 -11.31 -3.35
CA PRO A 123 -11.85 -10.98 -1.93
C PRO A 123 -13.23 -10.44 -1.55
N ALA A 124 -13.87 -9.64 -2.42
CA ALA A 124 -15.24 -9.17 -2.20
C ALA A 124 -16.22 -10.35 -2.08
N TRP A 125 -16.16 -11.28 -3.03
CA TRP A 125 -17.01 -12.46 -3.06
C TRP A 125 -16.80 -13.39 -1.84
N LEU A 126 -15.54 -13.64 -1.47
CA LEU A 126 -15.18 -14.54 -0.37
C LEU A 126 -15.48 -13.94 1.01
N PHE A 127 -15.17 -12.65 1.22
CA PHE A 127 -15.04 -12.10 2.57
C PHE A 127 -16.05 -10.99 2.90
N LEU A 128 -16.69 -10.36 1.91
CA LEU A 128 -17.51 -9.16 2.13
C LEU A 128 -19.02 -9.36 2.01
N ARG A 129 -19.53 -10.60 1.95
CA ARG A 129 -20.99 -10.90 1.82
C ARG A 129 -21.86 -9.91 2.64
N LEU A 130 -22.64 -9.11 1.90
CA LEU A 130 -23.64 -8.10 2.30
C LEU A 130 -23.56 -7.62 3.76
N ARG A 131 -22.43 -7.02 4.16
CA ARG A 131 -22.38 -6.30 5.44
C ARG A 131 -22.95 -4.89 5.27
N GLU A 132 -23.94 -4.58 6.09
CA GLU A 132 -24.47 -3.22 6.21
C GLU A 132 -23.33 -2.24 6.51
N ARG A 133 -23.25 -1.21 5.68
CA ARG A 133 -22.32 -0.10 5.89
C ARG A 133 -22.96 0.83 6.91
N GLY A 134 -22.28 1.07 8.02
CA GLY A 134 -22.60 2.22 8.86
C GLY A 134 -22.33 3.52 8.08
N PRO A 135 -22.96 4.63 8.48
CA PRO A 135 -22.73 5.93 7.85
C PRO A 135 -21.25 6.30 7.88
N ALA A 136 -20.78 6.97 6.82
CA ALA A 136 -19.41 7.46 6.76
C ALA A 136 -19.16 8.43 7.93
N PRO A 137 -18.02 8.33 8.64
CA PRO A 137 -17.76 9.14 9.84
C PRO A 137 -17.49 10.63 9.56
N PHE A 138 -17.39 11.01 8.28
CA PHE A 138 -17.11 12.38 7.83
C PHE A 138 -17.95 12.73 6.60
N GLY A 139 -18.36 14.00 6.49
CA GLY A 139 -18.97 14.54 5.28
C GLY A 139 -17.97 14.80 4.16
N ALA A 140 -18.47 14.91 2.92
CA ALA A 140 -17.67 15.02 1.69
C ALA A 140 -16.65 16.18 1.73
N ARG A 141 -17.04 17.38 2.20
CA ARG A 141 -16.14 18.55 2.27
C ARG A 141 -14.86 18.27 3.05
N ARG A 142 -14.97 17.55 4.17
CA ARG A 142 -13.80 17.22 4.99
C ARG A 142 -12.95 16.13 4.37
N LEU A 143 -13.57 15.14 3.71
CA LEU A 143 -12.83 14.13 2.98
C LEU A 143 -12.02 14.76 1.84
N TRP A 144 -12.60 15.73 1.12
CA TRP A 144 -11.88 16.50 0.10
C TRP A 144 -10.72 17.33 0.66
N LEU A 145 -10.90 17.97 1.82
CA LEU A 145 -9.80 18.67 2.49
C LEU A 145 -8.65 17.72 2.87
N VAL A 146 -8.99 16.55 3.43
CA VAL A 146 -7.98 15.52 3.78
C VAL A 146 -7.28 15.05 2.52
N PHE A 147 -8.02 14.77 1.44
CA PHE A 147 -7.46 14.39 0.15
C PHE A 147 -6.47 15.45 -0.34
N ALA A 148 -6.90 16.71 -0.48
CA ALA A 148 -6.07 17.78 -1.02
C ALA A 148 -4.76 17.98 -0.23
N LEU A 149 -4.84 18.05 1.10
CA LEU A 149 -3.66 18.30 1.94
C LEU A 149 -2.71 17.09 2.00
N MET A 150 -3.25 15.87 2.04
CA MET A 150 -2.41 14.66 1.99
C MET A 150 -1.76 14.51 0.61
N SER A 151 -2.51 14.72 -0.48
CA SER A 151 -1.97 14.67 -1.85
C SER A 151 -0.85 15.68 -2.02
N LEU A 152 -1.02 16.92 -1.54
CA LEU A 152 0.03 17.93 -1.59
C LEU A 152 1.28 17.47 -0.82
N ALA A 153 1.12 16.90 0.38
CA ALA A 153 2.24 16.39 1.16
C ALA A 153 2.98 15.24 0.45
N TYR A 154 2.25 14.29 -0.15
CA TYR A 154 2.84 13.19 -0.92
C TYR A 154 3.55 13.67 -2.18
N LEU A 155 2.94 14.56 -2.95
CA LEU A 155 3.55 15.11 -4.17
C LEU A 155 4.80 15.93 -3.84
N ALA A 156 4.78 16.71 -2.75
CA ALA A 156 5.96 17.45 -2.29
C ALA A 156 7.10 16.49 -1.90
N MET A 157 6.79 15.41 -1.16
CA MET A 157 7.80 14.40 -0.80
C MET A 157 8.37 13.70 -2.03
N GLN A 158 7.52 13.29 -2.98
CA GLN A 158 7.95 12.67 -4.23
C GLN A 158 8.80 13.62 -5.09
N ALA A 159 8.46 14.90 -5.14
CA ALA A 159 9.19 15.89 -5.92
C ALA A 159 10.59 16.16 -5.36
N VAL A 160 10.76 16.12 -4.03
CA VAL A 160 12.03 16.43 -3.37
C VAL A 160 12.93 15.20 -3.20
N PHE A 161 12.33 14.05 -2.84
CA PHE A 161 13.08 12.85 -2.44
C PHE A 161 12.86 11.66 -3.38
N GLY A 162 11.90 11.75 -4.31
CA GLY A 162 11.63 10.69 -5.28
C GLY A 162 12.50 10.80 -6.53
N ARG A 163 12.61 9.69 -7.27
CA ARG A 163 13.33 9.64 -8.56
C ARG A 163 12.45 10.02 -9.76
N GLY A 164 11.12 10.11 -9.59
CA GLY A 164 10.19 10.24 -10.71
C GLY A 164 10.38 11.51 -11.55
N LEU A 165 10.66 12.67 -10.93
CA LEU A 165 10.96 13.89 -11.68
C LEU A 165 12.28 13.79 -12.45
N MET A 166 13.28 13.07 -11.93
CA MET A 166 14.53 12.82 -12.65
C MET A 166 14.26 11.94 -13.88
N SER A 167 13.52 10.84 -13.74
CA SER A 167 13.11 10.00 -14.87
C SER A 167 12.29 10.77 -15.90
N LEU A 168 11.38 11.65 -15.46
CA LEU A 168 10.59 12.50 -16.34
C LEU A 168 11.46 13.52 -17.09
N SER A 169 12.47 14.09 -16.42
CA SER A 169 13.40 15.04 -17.03
C SER A 169 14.28 14.37 -18.10
N GLN A 170 14.67 13.12 -17.89
CA GLN A 170 15.43 12.32 -18.87
C GLN A 170 14.59 11.98 -20.10
N LEU A 171 13.31 11.66 -19.90
CA LEU A 171 12.37 11.40 -20.99
C LEU A 171 12.05 12.68 -21.79
N ALA A 172 12.18 13.86 -21.17
CA ALA A 172 11.92 15.18 -21.74
C ALA A 172 10.60 15.26 -22.58
N PRO A 173 9.45 14.82 -22.03
CA PRO A 173 8.21 14.78 -22.79
C PRO A 173 7.72 16.20 -23.15
N ALA A 174 7.11 16.33 -24.32
CA ALA A 174 6.47 17.58 -24.72
C ALA A 174 5.35 17.99 -23.74
N ALA A 175 5.11 19.29 -23.59
CA ALA A 175 4.06 19.80 -22.70
C ALA A 175 2.67 19.24 -23.03
N ILE A 176 2.38 19.02 -24.32
CA ILE A 176 1.14 18.39 -24.76
C ILE A 176 1.02 16.94 -24.28
N THR A 177 2.12 16.20 -24.20
CA THR A 177 2.15 14.85 -23.64
C THR A 177 1.82 14.87 -22.17
N LEU A 178 2.42 15.79 -21.41
CA LEU A 178 2.16 15.94 -19.98
C LEU A 178 0.69 16.28 -19.67
N LEU A 179 0.06 17.12 -20.51
CA LEU A 179 -1.33 17.57 -20.32
C LEU A 179 -2.32 16.40 -20.23
N TRP A 180 -2.14 15.36 -21.05
CA TRP A 180 -3.00 14.17 -21.01
C TRP A 180 -2.40 13.04 -20.16
N ALA A 181 -1.07 12.88 -20.11
CA ALA A 181 -0.44 11.76 -19.42
C ALA A 181 -0.59 11.86 -17.90
N ILE A 182 -0.51 13.07 -17.32
CA ILE A 182 -0.70 13.27 -15.87
C ILE A 182 -2.09 12.78 -15.41
N PRO A 183 -3.22 13.26 -15.97
CA PRO A 183 -4.53 12.80 -15.53
C PRO A 183 -4.77 11.32 -15.84
N LEU A 184 -4.33 10.80 -16.98
CA LEU A 184 -4.51 9.38 -17.30
C LEU A 184 -3.66 8.47 -16.43
N CYS A 185 -2.40 8.83 -16.15
CA CYS A 185 -1.54 8.11 -15.22
C CYS A 185 -2.15 8.09 -13.82
N TRP A 186 -2.70 9.22 -13.34
CA TRP A 186 -3.37 9.26 -12.04
C TRP A 186 -4.59 8.35 -11.99
N VAL A 187 -5.43 8.34 -13.03
CA VAL A 187 -6.57 7.41 -13.13
C VAL A 187 -6.08 5.96 -13.14
N TRP A 188 -5.03 5.68 -13.92
CA TRP A 188 -4.44 4.35 -14.00
C TRP A 188 -3.92 3.87 -12.65
N GLN A 189 -3.10 4.66 -11.96
CA GLN A 189 -2.55 4.32 -10.64
C GLN A 189 -3.64 4.23 -9.56
N THR A 190 -4.70 5.04 -9.68
CA THR A 190 -5.89 4.93 -8.82
C THR A 190 -6.57 3.56 -8.96
N LEU A 191 -6.59 2.96 -10.15
CA LEU A 191 -7.16 1.64 -10.38
C LEU A 191 -6.18 0.52 -10.04
N GLU A 192 -4.95 0.63 -10.53
CA GLU A 192 -3.97 -0.45 -10.49
C GLU A 192 -3.43 -0.70 -9.08
N ALA A 193 -2.92 0.34 -8.43
CA ALA A 193 -2.40 0.25 -7.07
C ALA A 193 -3.49 0.64 -6.07
N GLY A 194 -4.08 1.82 -6.24
CA GLY A 194 -5.00 2.38 -5.25
C GLY A 194 -6.22 1.50 -4.95
N LEU A 195 -6.99 1.12 -5.98
CA LEU A 195 -8.19 0.32 -5.77
C LEU A 195 -7.83 -1.10 -5.34
N CYS A 196 -6.89 -1.74 -6.03
CA CYS A 196 -6.54 -3.13 -5.77
C CYS A 196 -5.95 -3.31 -4.38
N GLU A 197 -4.94 -2.51 -4.01
CA GLU A 197 -4.25 -2.66 -2.73
C GLU A 197 -5.09 -2.16 -1.56
N GLU A 198 -5.69 -0.98 -1.65
CA GLU A 198 -6.46 -0.45 -0.51
C GLU A 198 -7.72 -1.27 -0.24
N PHE A 199 -8.31 -1.90 -1.27
CA PHE A 199 -9.41 -2.83 -1.07
C PHE A 199 -8.95 -4.09 -0.32
N LEU A 200 -7.91 -4.78 -0.80
CA LEU A 200 -7.45 -6.00 -0.16
C LEU A 200 -6.90 -5.75 1.24
N PHE A 201 -6.03 -4.74 1.40
CA PHE A 201 -5.31 -4.52 2.65
C PHE A 201 -6.11 -3.72 3.68
N ARG A 202 -6.90 -2.72 3.29
CA ARG A 202 -7.68 -1.93 4.26
C ARG A 202 -9.07 -2.49 4.44
N ARG A 203 -9.80 -2.66 3.35
CA ARG A 203 -11.21 -3.08 3.43
C ARG A 203 -11.33 -4.53 3.87
N VAL A 204 -10.49 -5.43 3.39
CA VAL A 204 -10.55 -6.85 3.77
C VAL A 204 -9.66 -7.12 4.99
N LEU A 205 -8.33 -7.06 4.84
CA LEU A 205 -7.40 -7.51 5.89
C LEU A 205 -7.49 -6.69 7.19
N GLN A 206 -7.34 -5.37 7.13
CA GLN A 206 -7.34 -4.53 8.33
C GLN A 206 -8.69 -4.57 9.07
N GLU A 207 -9.83 -4.70 8.36
CA GLU A 207 -11.12 -4.90 9.02
C GLU A 207 -11.21 -6.24 9.76
N GLN A 208 -10.71 -7.34 9.18
CA GLN A 208 -10.71 -8.64 9.85
C GLN A 208 -9.78 -8.68 11.06
N LEU A 209 -8.62 -8.02 10.97
CA LEU A 209 -7.70 -7.83 12.11
C LEU A 209 -8.34 -6.99 13.22
N ALA A 210 -9.05 -5.92 12.85
CA ALA A 210 -9.78 -5.09 13.81
C ALA A 210 -10.89 -5.88 14.53
N LEU A 211 -11.59 -6.78 13.83
CA LEU A 211 -12.60 -7.66 14.41
C LEU A 211 -11.96 -8.70 15.35
N ALA A 212 -10.85 -9.31 14.94
CA ALA A 212 -10.16 -10.34 15.71
C ALA A 212 -9.56 -9.77 17.01
N THR A 213 -8.93 -8.61 16.93
CA THR A 213 -8.19 -8.01 18.06
C THR A 213 -9.03 -7.04 18.89
N GLY A 214 -10.12 -6.50 18.33
CA GLY A 214 -10.87 -5.38 18.90
C GLY A 214 -10.10 -4.07 18.99
N SER A 215 -8.94 -3.96 18.31
CA SER A 215 -8.07 -2.79 18.39
C SER A 215 -7.71 -2.28 17.00
N GLN A 216 -8.02 -1.01 16.73
CA GLN A 216 -7.61 -0.36 15.47
C GLN A 216 -6.09 -0.20 15.40
N VAL A 217 -5.43 0.04 16.53
CA VAL A 217 -3.96 0.19 16.58
C VAL A 217 -3.29 -1.14 16.22
N ALA A 218 -3.74 -2.25 16.81
CA ALA A 218 -3.25 -3.58 16.44
C ALA A 218 -3.53 -3.90 14.97
N ALA A 219 -4.73 -3.56 14.48
CA ALA A 219 -5.10 -3.79 13.09
C ALA A 219 -4.21 -3.02 12.11
N VAL A 220 -3.89 -1.76 12.39
CA VAL A 220 -2.97 -0.96 11.56
C VAL A 220 -1.57 -1.58 11.59
N ALA A 221 -1.02 -1.89 12.77
CA ALA A 221 0.32 -2.45 12.89
C ALA A 221 0.46 -3.79 12.14
N TRP A 222 -0.47 -4.72 12.37
CA TRP A 222 -0.47 -6.01 11.68
C TRP A 222 -0.72 -5.90 10.18
N ALA A 223 -1.67 -5.08 9.75
CA ALA A 223 -1.94 -4.90 8.33
C ALA A 223 -0.77 -4.25 7.59
N SER A 224 -0.04 -3.33 8.24
CA SER A 224 1.15 -2.69 7.67
C SER A 224 2.29 -3.68 7.50
N LEU A 225 2.55 -4.52 8.53
CA LEU A 225 3.57 -5.55 8.45
C LEU A 225 3.25 -6.60 7.37
N LEU A 226 2.01 -7.07 7.33
CA LEU A 226 1.54 -8.03 6.32
C LEU A 226 1.52 -7.45 4.91
N PHE A 227 1.22 -6.14 4.76
CA PHE A 227 1.33 -5.42 3.49
C PHE A 227 2.77 -5.45 2.98
N GLY A 228 3.75 -5.09 3.81
CA GLY A 228 5.17 -5.17 3.43
C GLY A 228 5.56 -6.60 3.05
N LEU A 229 5.25 -7.58 3.92
CA LEU A 229 5.60 -8.99 3.71
C LEU A 229 4.98 -9.61 2.45
N ALA A 230 3.78 -9.18 2.05
CA ALA A 230 3.14 -9.66 0.82
C ALA A 230 3.97 -9.34 -0.44
N HIS A 231 4.85 -8.34 -0.39
CA HIS A 231 5.71 -7.96 -1.50
C HIS A 231 7.01 -8.78 -1.58
N ALA A 232 7.43 -9.42 -0.48
CA ALA A 232 8.71 -10.13 -0.43
C ALA A 232 8.84 -11.24 -1.50
N PRO A 233 7.79 -12.05 -1.79
CA PRO A 233 7.87 -13.03 -2.87
C PRO A 233 8.13 -12.41 -4.24
N GLY A 234 7.54 -11.24 -4.56
CA GLY A 234 7.77 -10.58 -5.84
C GLY A 234 9.18 -10.01 -5.97
N LEU A 235 9.73 -9.48 -4.87
CA LEU A 235 11.12 -9.02 -4.78
C LEU A 235 12.12 -10.16 -5.01
N TYR A 236 11.83 -11.35 -4.50
CA TYR A 236 12.74 -12.50 -4.60
C TYR A 236 12.54 -13.34 -5.87
N LEU A 237 11.30 -13.69 -6.23
CA LEU A 237 11.00 -14.71 -7.25
C LEU A 237 10.80 -14.13 -8.67
N ARG A 238 10.47 -12.84 -8.79
CA ARG A 238 10.14 -12.19 -10.07
C ARG A 238 11.16 -11.12 -10.51
N GLY A 239 12.20 -10.89 -9.73
CA GLY A 239 13.21 -9.87 -10.04
C GLY A 239 12.71 -8.43 -9.84
N ALA A 240 11.65 -8.21 -9.05
CA ALA A 240 11.23 -6.84 -8.70
C ALA A 240 12.31 -6.10 -7.89
N SER A 241 13.30 -6.82 -7.32
CA SER A 241 14.50 -6.27 -6.70
C SER A 241 15.35 -5.40 -7.65
N LEU A 242 15.26 -5.62 -8.97
CA LEU A 242 15.99 -4.83 -9.96
C LEU A 242 15.56 -3.36 -9.97
N LEU A 243 14.30 -3.07 -9.65
CA LEU A 243 13.79 -1.70 -9.50
C LEU A 243 14.44 -0.97 -8.32
N GLU A 244 15.01 -1.73 -7.39
CA GLU A 244 15.75 -1.25 -6.22
C GLU A 244 17.26 -1.40 -6.37
N GLY A 245 17.74 -1.73 -7.58
CA GLY A 245 19.17 -1.86 -7.88
C GLY A 245 19.82 -3.13 -7.32
N VAL A 246 19.03 -4.14 -6.94
CA VAL A 246 19.54 -5.41 -6.38
C VAL A 246 19.37 -6.54 -7.38
N ALA A 247 20.48 -6.95 -8.01
CA ALA A 247 20.53 -8.00 -9.02
C ALA A 247 20.35 -9.42 -8.42
N GLU A 248 20.94 -9.69 -7.26
CA GLU A 248 20.93 -11.00 -6.62
C GLU A 248 20.27 -10.92 -5.22
N PRO A 249 18.93 -10.81 -5.16
CA PRO A 249 18.23 -10.72 -3.89
C PRO A 249 18.28 -12.07 -3.14
N THR A 250 18.51 -12.03 -1.83
CA THR A 250 18.29 -13.19 -0.96
C THR A 250 16.88 -13.15 -0.36
N PRO A 251 16.32 -14.30 0.09
CA PRO A 251 15.04 -14.30 0.80
C PRO A 251 15.05 -13.40 2.05
N GLY A 252 16.17 -13.39 2.78
CA GLY A 252 16.36 -12.56 3.96
C GLY A 252 16.35 -11.07 3.63
N TRP A 253 17.01 -10.66 2.53
CA TRP A 253 16.95 -9.29 2.04
C TRP A 253 15.53 -8.90 1.63
N ALA A 254 14.83 -9.73 0.85
CA ALA A 254 13.49 -9.42 0.36
C ALA A 254 12.51 -9.19 1.52
N VAL A 255 12.57 -10.03 2.56
CA VAL A 255 11.77 -9.87 3.79
C VAL A 255 12.16 -8.59 4.54
N ALA A 256 13.47 -8.37 4.74
CA ALA A 256 13.95 -7.20 5.48
C ALA A 256 13.59 -5.88 4.78
N TYR A 257 13.81 -5.81 3.46
CA TYR A 257 13.45 -4.68 2.61
C TYR A 257 11.94 -4.42 2.64
N SER A 258 11.12 -5.46 2.45
CA SER A 258 9.66 -5.38 2.56
C SER A 258 9.19 -4.78 3.88
N ILE A 259 9.79 -5.16 5.00
CA ILE A 259 9.42 -4.62 6.32
C ILE A 259 9.93 -3.18 6.49
N ALA A 260 11.18 -2.91 6.12
CA ALA A 260 11.81 -1.61 6.39
C ALA A 260 11.35 -0.50 5.44
N MET A 261 11.10 -0.84 4.17
CA MET A 261 10.83 0.12 3.09
C MET A 261 9.36 0.13 2.65
N ILE A 262 8.65 -1.00 2.69
CA ILE A 262 7.29 -1.08 2.13
C ILE A 262 6.23 -0.97 3.24
N ALA A 263 6.41 -1.66 4.36
CA ALA A 263 5.45 -1.64 5.47
C ALA A 263 5.11 -0.22 6.02
N PRO A 264 6.02 0.77 6.07
CA PRO A 264 5.70 2.11 6.56
C PRO A 264 4.55 2.80 5.82
N ALA A 265 4.44 2.61 4.49
CA ALA A 265 3.32 3.12 3.70
C ALA A 265 1.97 2.56 4.19
N GLY A 266 1.97 1.30 4.63
CA GLY A 266 0.82 0.65 5.25
C GLY A 266 0.30 1.38 6.50
N ILE A 267 1.17 2.06 7.25
CA ILE A 267 0.80 2.77 8.47
C ILE A 267 -0.01 4.02 8.12
N ALA A 268 0.45 4.83 7.16
CA ALA A 268 -0.22 6.07 6.76
C ALA A 268 -1.64 5.82 6.24
N PHE A 269 -1.78 4.89 5.28
CA PHE A 269 -3.08 4.50 4.75
C PHE A 269 -3.93 3.73 5.78
N GLY A 270 -3.30 2.92 6.63
CA GLY A 270 -3.97 2.21 7.71
C GLY A 270 -4.60 3.17 8.73
N VAL A 271 -3.91 4.25 9.09
CA VAL A 271 -4.47 5.31 9.94
C VAL A 271 -5.61 6.03 9.23
N LEU A 272 -5.44 6.46 7.98
CA LEU A 272 -6.52 7.09 7.21
C LEU A 272 -7.76 6.20 7.14
N TRP A 273 -7.60 4.90 6.90
CA TRP A 273 -8.69 3.94 6.92
C TRP A 273 -9.35 3.81 8.29
N ALA A 274 -8.55 3.63 9.35
CA ALA A 274 -9.05 3.49 10.71
C ALA A 274 -9.88 4.72 11.16
N ARG A 275 -9.56 5.90 10.61
CA ARG A 275 -10.23 7.16 10.90
C ARG A 275 -11.45 7.39 10.01
N THR A 276 -11.32 7.18 8.69
CA THR A 276 -12.31 7.63 7.71
C THR A 276 -13.21 6.54 7.16
N ARG A 277 -12.76 5.27 7.13
CA ARG A 277 -13.47 4.15 6.49
C ARG A 277 -13.93 4.43 5.06
N SER A 278 -13.22 5.31 4.34
CA SER A 278 -13.61 5.77 3.02
C SER A 278 -12.63 5.30 1.96
N LEU A 279 -13.02 4.28 1.17
CA LEU A 279 -12.25 3.88 -0.02
C LEU A 279 -12.19 5.03 -1.03
N TRP A 280 -13.26 5.83 -1.15
CA TRP A 280 -13.31 7.03 -1.99
C TRP A 280 -12.25 8.08 -1.65
N LEU A 281 -11.69 8.06 -0.43
CA LEU A 281 -10.57 8.90 -0.07
C LEU A 281 -9.24 8.21 -0.35
N ILE A 282 -9.05 7.01 0.19
CA ILE A 282 -7.72 6.38 0.21
C ILE A 282 -7.30 5.83 -1.16
N VAL A 283 -8.24 5.36 -1.98
CA VAL A 283 -7.96 4.83 -3.32
C VAL A 283 -7.38 5.90 -4.25
N PRO A 284 -8.04 7.06 -4.47
CA PRO A 284 -7.44 8.12 -5.30
C PRO A 284 -6.21 8.77 -4.66
N LEU A 285 -6.10 8.77 -3.32
CA LEU A 285 -4.93 9.29 -2.63
C LEU A 285 -3.70 8.39 -2.86
N HIS A 286 -3.88 7.07 -2.89
CA HIS A 286 -2.83 6.13 -3.28
C HIS A 286 -2.38 6.41 -4.72
N GLY A 287 -3.32 6.63 -5.65
CA GLY A 287 -2.98 7.06 -7.01
C GLY A 287 -2.10 8.33 -7.06
N MET A 288 -2.22 9.25 -6.09
CA MET A 288 -1.33 10.42 -5.97
C MET A 288 0.06 10.09 -5.41
N VAL A 289 0.21 9.02 -4.63
CA VAL A 289 1.51 8.53 -4.13
C VAL A 289 2.35 7.96 -5.26
N ASP A 290 1.71 7.32 -6.23
CA ASP A 290 2.41 6.66 -7.34
C ASP A 290 2.51 7.54 -8.59
N LEU A 291 1.77 8.65 -8.66
CA LEU A 291 1.68 9.49 -9.84
C LEU A 291 3.05 9.91 -10.41
N ILE A 292 3.91 10.54 -9.59
CA ILE A 292 5.19 11.06 -10.11
C ILE A 292 6.16 9.91 -10.44
N PRO A 293 6.36 8.90 -9.58
CA PRO A 293 7.21 7.75 -9.91
C PRO A 293 6.79 6.99 -11.17
N GLN A 294 5.49 6.91 -11.45
CA GLN A 294 4.95 6.11 -12.56
C GLN A 294 4.67 6.90 -13.83
N LEU A 295 4.79 8.24 -13.82
CA LEU A 295 4.46 9.06 -14.98
C LEU A 295 5.37 8.78 -16.18
N ALA A 296 6.69 8.67 -15.97
CA ALA A 296 7.62 8.37 -17.07
C ALA A 296 7.42 6.94 -17.62
N PRO A 297 7.36 5.86 -16.81
CA PRO A 297 6.97 4.54 -17.28
C PRO A 297 5.66 4.54 -18.07
N PHE A 298 4.62 5.19 -17.54
CA PHE A 298 3.33 5.30 -18.20
C PHE A 298 3.44 5.98 -19.58
N ILE A 299 4.18 7.08 -19.72
CA ILE A 299 4.37 7.69 -21.05
C ILE A 299 5.05 6.70 -22.00
N ARG A 300 6.13 6.03 -21.58
CA ARG A 300 6.82 5.05 -22.43
C ARG A 300 5.91 3.93 -22.89
N GLU A 301 5.17 3.31 -21.97
CA GLU A 301 4.24 2.21 -22.24
C GLU A 301 3.14 2.60 -23.24
N TRP A 302 2.62 3.83 -23.17
CA TRP A 302 1.46 4.26 -23.93
C TRP A 302 1.80 5.03 -25.21
N THR A 303 3.04 5.49 -25.39
CA THR A 303 3.48 6.20 -26.61
C THR A 303 4.61 5.50 -27.35
N GLY A 304 5.23 4.47 -26.77
CA GLY A 304 6.45 3.84 -27.33
C GLY A 304 7.68 4.75 -27.28
N ALA A 305 7.68 5.78 -26.43
CA ALA A 305 8.83 6.66 -26.27
C ALA A 305 9.98 5.91 -25.54
N ALA A 306 11.22 6.11 -25.99
CA ALA A 306 12.43 5.60 -25.35
C ALA A 306 12.95 6.59 -24.29
#